data_AF-A0A317HJE0-F1
#
_entry.id   AF-A0A317HJE0-F1
#
_cell.length_a   1.000
_cell.length_b   1.000
_cell.length_c   1.000
_cell.angle_alpha   90.00
_cell.angle_beta   90.00
_cell.angle_gamma   90.00
#
_symmetry.space_group_name_H-M   'P 1'
#
loop_
_entity.id
_entity.type
_entity.pdbx_description
1 polymer ?
#
loop_
_entity_poly.entity_id
_entity_poly.type
_entity_poly.pdbx_seq_one_letter_code
_entity_poly.pdbx_strand_id
1 'polypeptide(L)'
;MTAMRSVRPSWILAAILVLVLATPAWAQQPASDAHIQELIHRAAEQVSNGQTNQPAQTSSTQTPLTLEDARPMVHMSLDEAVKLALDRNLDIAVQRLNPQLNDIQLSSLTSVYRPAITSQLGTASQTTPANTTLSGSNSAGQPVDLGQSTYNAGVAQSLPWGGGGFNVSLNNNRRTTSNLTTFYNPTFNTNWSGQYTQPLLRGFKIDSTRQQIQVTRLNRDISDIQLRASITNTLSNVRNAYWDYVFAVQSVEVARQSLDLANNLVRDNQTRVQVGTMAPIDVVQAQSEAATRRQALVAAESTRRTSELGLKRLIVNGTQDPNWNALIDPTDQPDFRPEAVDLEAAVRRALSERTDLEIVKKNVQANDVTLRLLRNQTLPQADFVAQYGLTGIGGTQLLKTGSGLPGSPAVITGTVPGGYADALSSLWNGGFPQWSFTLNFSFPLGLSAQEAAVARARVQLNQVQEQIKQAELQVATDVTSAAINVQNTAEAVQAAQAARELADQKLQAEQSKFEVGMSTNYFVVQAQRDLADARNSELGAIRNYRKALVELERNQQTTLQSLNITILNSLGSGASVGSGAAATAATAAGALGGGGTTGR
;
A
#
# COMPACT_ATOMS: atom_id res chain seq x y z
N MET A 1 -19.65 -49.94 -52.03
CA MET A 1 -18.47 -50.23 -51.19
C MET A 1 -17.98 -48.91 -50.62
N THR A 2 -17.84 -48.61 -49.34
CA THR A 2 -18.11 -49.28 -48.06
C THR A 2 -18.12 -48.12 -47.04
N ALA A 3 -18.95 -48.25 -46.00
CA ALA A 3 -19.22 -47.25 -44.99
C ALA A 3 -17.97 -46.69 -44.25
N MET A 4 -18.05 -45.44 -43.79
CA MET A 4 -17.30 -45.02 -42.61
C MET A 4 -18.12 -44.08 -41.71
N ARG A 5 -18.07 -44.42 -40.43
CA ARG A 5 -18.88 -43.98 -39.29
C ARG A 5 -18.54 -42.57 -38.79
N SER A 6 -19.60 -41.84 -38.46
CA SER A 6 -19.80 -40.96 -37.30
C SER A 6 -18.59 -40.52 -36.44
N VAL A 7 -18.34 -39.21 -36.41
CA VAL A 7 -17.75 -38.48 -35.27
C VAL A 7 -18.62 -37.24 -35.00
N ARG A 8 -19.12 -37.10 -33.76
CA ARG A 8 -19.92 -35.97 -33.28
C ARG A 8 -19.02 -34.78 -32.92
N PRO A 9 -19.38 -33.51 -33.22
CA PRO A 9 -18.86 -32.36 -32.50
C PRO A 9 -19.97 -31.78 -31.59
N SER A 10 -19.95 -32.17 -30.32
CA SER A 10 -20.87 -31.68 -29.28
C SER A 10 -20.30 -30.46 -28.53
N TRP A 11 -19.78 -29.45 -29.25
CA TRP A 11 -19.18 -28.24 -28.67
C TRP A 11 -19.60 -26.91 -29.36
N ILE A 12 -20.62 -26.93 -30.22
CA ILE A 12 -21.10 -25.71 -30.92
C ILE A 12 -22.51 -25.26 -30.45
N LEU A 13 -23.21 -26.08 -29.65
CA LEU A 13 -24.58 -25.79 -29.21
C LEU A 13 -24.69 -25.06 -27.85
N ALA A 14 -23.58 -24.78 -27.17
CA ALA A 14 -23.62 -24.14 -25.84
C ALA A 14 -23.66 -22.60 -25.87
N ALA A 15 -23.50 -21.96 -27.04
CA ALA A 15 -23.46 -20.50 -27.16
C ALA A 15 -24.80 -19.85 -27.60
N ILE A 16 -25.85 -20.63 -27.87
CA ILE A 16 -27.12 -20.13 -28.46
C ILE A 16 -28.27 -20.06 -27.45
N LEU A 17 -28.08 -20.48 -26.20
CA LEU A 17 -29.15 -20.46 -25.19
C LEU A 17 -29.03 -19.31 -24.17
N VAL A 18 -28.80 -18.08 -24.62
CA VAL A 18 -28.82 -16.88 -23.74
C VAL A 18 -29.82 -15.80 -24.18
N LEU A 19 -30.53 -15.94 -25.31
CA LEU A 19 -31.39 -14.85 -25.82
C LEU A 19 -32.92 -15.01 -25.67
N VAL A 20 -33.42 -16.02 -24.95
CA VAL A 20 -34.86 -16.12 -24.64
C VAL A 20 -35.03 -16.47 -23.17
N LEU A 21 -35.09 -15.43 -22.32
CA LEU A 21 -35.91 -15.29 -21.11
C LEU A 21 -35.32 -14.14 -20.27
N ALA A 22 -35.94 -12.97 -20.36
CA ALA A 22 -35.77 -11.91 -19.39
C ALA A 22 -36.79 -12.10 -18.26
N THR A 23 -36.35 -12.67 -17.13
CA THR A 23 -36.88 -12.43 -15.78
C THR A 23 -35.72 -12.47 -14.78
N PRO A 24 -35.77 -11.69 -13.69
CA PRO A 24 -34.60 -11.37 -12.89
C PRO A 24 -34.26 -12.47 -11.88
N ALA A 25 -33.05 -12.35 -11.32
CA ALA A 25 -32.54 -13.00 -10.12
C ALA A 25 -31.80 -14.35 -10.28
N TRP A 26 -30.52 -14.26 -9.90
CA TRP A 26 -29.68 -15.26 -9.25
C TRP A 26 -29.07 -16.35 -10.13
N ALA A 27 -27.79 -16.17 -10.47
CA ALA A 27 -26.70 -17.11 -10.17
C ALA A 27 -25.47 -16.82 -11.05
N GLN A 28 -24.56 -15.99 -10.56
CA GLN A 28 -23.14 -16.13 -10.90
C GLN A 28 -22.35 -16.00 -9.60
N GLN A 29 -22.01 -17.15 -9.02
CA GLN A 29 -20.97 -17.25 -7.99
C GLN A 29 -19.62 -16.96 -8.66
N PRO A 30 -18.88 -15.96 -8.19
CA PRO A 30 -17.55 -15.63 -8.69
C PRO A 30 -16.49 -16.40 -7.91
N ALA A 31 -15.95 -17.46 -8.49
CA ALA A 31 -14.79 -18.16 -7.92
C ALA A 31 -13.48 -17.39 -8.21
N SER A 32 -13.40 -16.15 -7.69
CA SER A 32 -12.17 -15.37 -7.46
C SER A 32 -12.41 -14.06 -6.68
N ASP A 33 -13.67 -13.72 -6.37
CA ASP A 33 -14.05 -12.49 -5.65
C ASP A 33 -14.12 -12.65 -4.12
N ALA A 34 -14.06 -13.88 -3.59
CA ALA A 34 -14.25 -14.11 -2.15
C ALA A 34 -13.23 -13.34 -1.29
N HIS A 35 -11.99 -13.19 -1.74
CA HIS A 35 -10.96 -12.44 -1.01
C HIS A 35 -11.15 -10.91 -1.10
N ILE A 36 -11.63 -10.41 -2.24
CA ILE A 36 -11.86 -8.98 -2.46
C ILE A 36 -13.13 -8.53 -1.75
N GLN A 37 -14.20 -9.33 -1.78
CA GLN A 37 -15.41 -9.08 -1.00
C GLN A 37 -15.15 -9.19 0.50
N GLU A 38 -14.32 -10.13 0.95
CA GLU A 38 -13.93 -10.23 2.36
C GLU A 38 -13.10 -9.01 2.82
N LEU A 39 -12.21 -8.47 1.97
CA LEU A 39 -11.48 -7.23 2.27
C LEU A 39 -12.40 -6.00 2.29
N ILE A 40 -13.38 -5.90 1.39
CA ILE A 40 -14.38 -4.83 1.36
C ILE A 40 -15.31 -4.92 2.57
N HIS A 41 -15.72 -6.13 2.98
CA HIS A 41 -16.57 -6.34 4.15
C HIS A 41 -15.83 -6.04 5.46
N ARG A 42 -14.56 -6.47 5.59
CA ARG A 42 -13.70 -6.10 6.73
C ARG A 42 -13.43 -4.59 6.81
N ALA A 43 -13.26 -3.91 5.67
CA ALA A 43 -13.11 -2.46 5.63
C ALA A 43 -14.41 -1.73 6.02
N ALA A 44 -15.58 -2.27 5.66
CA ALA A 44 -16.89 -1.71 6.04
C ALA A 44 -17.22 -1.95 7.53
N GLU A 45 -16.83 -3.08 8.10
CA GLU A 45 -17.01 -3.39 9.53
C GLU A 45 -16.16 -2.48 10.43
N GLN A 46 -14.93 -2.15 10.04
CA GLN A 46 -14.05 -1.25 10.81
C GLN A 46 -14.56 0.20 10.89
N VAL A 47 -15.36 0.66 9.92
CA VAL A 47 -15.96 2.00 9.93
C VAL A 47 -17.24 2.04 10.79
N SER A 48 -17.99 0.93 10.87
CA SER A 48 -19.25 0.86 11.63
C SER A 48 -19.07 0.73 13.15
N ASN A 49 -17.96 0.16 13.62
CA ASN A 49 -17.67 -0.02 15.05
C ASN A 49 -17.10 1.25 15.73
N GLY A 50 -16.93 2.35 14.99
CA GLY A 50 -16.41 3.62 15.51
C GLY A 50 -17.47 4.58 16.11
N GLN A 51 -18.76 4.27 16.03
CA GLN A 51 -19.84 5.20 16.43
C GLN A 51 -20.97 4.52 17.20
N THR A 52 -20.69 4.03 18.40
CA THR A 52 -21.70 3.93 19.46
C THR A 52 -21.04 4.20 20.80
N ASN A 53 -21.04 5.45 21.24
CA ASN A 53 -20.86 5.80 22.65
C ASN A 53 -21.90 6.87 23.01
N GLN A 54 -22.97 6.41 23.67
CA GLN A 54 -23.97 7.22 24.33
C GLN A 54 -23.41 7.63 25.71
N PRO A 55 -23.62 8.87 26.18
CA PRO A 55 -22.97 9.37 27.39
C PRO A 55 -23.57 8.74 28.67
N ALA A 56 -22.78 7.94 29.37
CA ALA A 56 -23.11 7.47 30.72
C ALA A 56 -22.79 8.58 31.73
N GLN A 57 -23.83 9.08 32.41
CA GLN A 57 -23.71 9.88 33.61
C GLN A 57 -23.27 8.97 34.76
N THR A 58 -22.12 9.26 35.37
CA THR A 58 -21.76 8.73 36.68
C THR A 58 -21.36 9.89 37.58
N SER A 59 -22.20 10.12 38.60
CA SER A 59 -21.88 10.93 39.76
C SER A 59 -20.68 10.33 40.49
N SER A 60 -19.65 11.13 40.78
CA SER A 60 -18.58 10.74 41.69
C SER A 60 -18.44 11.77 42.81
N THR A 61 -18.87 11.35 43.99
CA THR A 61 -18.49 11.88 45.30
C THR A 61 -16.97 12.08 45.37
N GLN A 62 -16.54 13.27 45.72
CA GLN A 62 -15.13 13.58 45.97
C GLN A 62 -14.64 12.83 47.21
N THR A 63 -13.60 12.03 47.05
CA THR A 63 -12.68 11.61 48.12
C THR A 63 -11.28 11.67 47.52
N PRO A 64 -10.32 12.36 48.17
CA PRO A 64 -9.01 12.61 47.57
C PRO A 64 -8.18 11.32 47.60
N LEU A 65 -7.81 10.82 46.43
CA LEU A 65 -6.94 9.66 46.28
C LEU A 65 -5.65 10.09 45.58
N THR A 66 -4.54 9.86 46.28
CA THR A 66 -3.22 9.59 45.71
C THR A 66 -3.34 8.45 44.68
N LEU A 67 -3.36 8.76 43.38
CA LEU A 67 -3.68 7.83 42.28
C LEU A 67 -2.46 7.39 41.43
N GLU A 68 -1.23 7.61 41.88
CA GLU A 68 -0.04 7.31 41.06
C GLU A 68 0.43 5.83 41.21
N ASP A 69 0.05 5.12 42.28
CA ASP A 69 0.53 3.76 42.60
C ASP A 69 -0.33 2.58 42.07
N ALA A 70 -1.41 2.83 41.33
CA ALA A 70 -2.38 1.78 40.90
C ALA A 70 -2.43 1.52 39.38
N ARG A 71 -1.42 1.96 38.61
CA ARG A 71 -1.32 1.62 37.18
C ARG A 71 -0.61 0.28 37.03
N PRO A 72 -1.08 -0.63 36.16
CA PRO A 72 -0.35 -1.87 35.90
C PRO A 72 1.06 -1.54 35.37
N MET A 73 2.09 -2.11 36.00
CA MET A 73 3.48 -1.88 35.62
C MET A 73 3.91 -2.94 34.61
N VAL A 74 4.46 -2.51 33.48
CA VAL A 74 4.92 -3.38 32.39
C VAL A 74 6.42 -3.20 32.24
N HIS A 75 7.18 -4.24 32.57
CA HIS A 75 8.60 -4.29 32.27
C HIS A 75 8.79 -4.44 30.77
N MET A 76 9.69 -3.64 30.19
CA MET A 76 9.90 -3.61 28.75
C MET A 76 11.38 -3.46 28.43
N SER A 77 11.87 -4.35 27.57
CA SER A 77 13.18 -4.26 26.91
C SER A 77 13.08 -3.54 25.56
N LEU A 78 14.22 -3.12 25.02
CA LEU A 78 14.33 -2.51 23.70
C LEU A 78 13.74 -3.41 22.59
N ASP A 79 14.04 -4.71 22.64
CA ASP A 79 13.58 -5.67 21.64
C ASP A 79 12.05 -5.89 21.71
N GLU A 80 11.48 -5.89 22.91
CA GLU A 80 10.03 -5.95 23.11
C GLU A 80 9.34 -4.69 22.59
N ALA A 81 9.92 -3.50 22.84
CA ALA A 81 9.40 -2.24 22.31
C ALA A 81 9.42 -2.23 20.77
N VAL A 82 10.51 -2.71 20.17
CA VAL A 82 10.65 -2.87 18.70
C VAL A 82 9.63 -3.85 18.15
N LYS A 83 9.42 -5.00 18.81
CA LYS A 83 8.43 -6.00 18.40
C LYS A 83 7.00 -5.44 18.47
N LEU A 84 6.66 -4.78 19.57
CA LEU A 84 5.35 -4.12 19.72
C LEU A 84 5.13 -3.06 18.65
N ALA A 85 6.15 -2.25 18.33
CA ALA A 85 6.06 -1.28 17.24
C ALA A 85 5.83 -1.96 15.88
N LEU A 86 6.52 -3.06 15.55
CA LEU A 86 6.30 -3.76 14.28
C LEU A 86 4.88 -4.30 14.10
N ASP A 87 4.26 -4.73 15.21
CA ASP A 87 2.93 -5.33 15.19
C ASP A 87 1.81 -4.29 15.32
N ARG A 88 2.04 -3.20 16.07
CA ARG A 88 0.97 -2.25 16.46
C ARG A 88 1.14 -0.83 15.94
N ASN A 89 2.29 -0.47 15.37
CA ASN A 89 2.51 0.89 14.88
C ASN A 89 1.61 1.21 13.68
N LEU A 90 0.83 2.28 13.81
CA LEU A 90 -0.14 2.69 12.79
C LEU A 90 0.54 3.19 11.51
N ASP A 91 1.72 3.80 11.58
CA ASP A 91 2.44 4.26 10.38
C ASP A 91 2.87 3.06 9.52
N ILE A 92 3.40 2.00 10.15
CA ILE A 92 3.73 0.75 9.44
C ILE A 92 2.46 0.11 8.87
N ALA A 93 1.37 0.09 9.63
CA ALA A 93 0.09 -0.45 9.17
C ALA A 93 -0.43 0.30 7.92
N VAL A 94 -0.35 1.63 7.91
CA VAL A 94 -0.71 2.47 6.75
C VAL A 94 0.23 2.21 5.57
N GLN A 95 1.54 2.15 5.79
CA GLN A 95 2.51 1.92 4.71
C GLN A 95 2.39 0.53 4.09
N ARG A 96 1.92 -0.49 4.84
CA ARG A 96 1.63 -1.83 4.31
C ARG A 96 0.48 -1.83 3.29
N LEU A 97 -0.40 -0.83 3.31
CA LEU A 97 -1.49 -0.71 2.33
C LEU A 97 -1.00 -0.24 0.96
N ASN A 98 0.13 0.49 0.88
CA ASN A 98 0.62 1.05 -0.39
C ASN A 98 0.98 -0.03 -1.44
N PRO A 99 1.73 -1.09 -1.11
CA PRO A 99 1.92 -2.23 -2.01
C PRO A 99 0.60 -2.89 -2.45
N GLN A 100 -0.35 -3.05 -1.53
CA GLN A 100 -1.66 -3.66 -1.82
C GLN A 100 -2.46 -2.81 -2.81
N LEU A 101 -2.43 -1.48 -2.66
CA LEU A 101 -3.04 -0.56 -3.62
C LEU A 101 -2.42 -0.69 -5.01
N ASN A 102 -1.09 -0.84 -5.10
CA ASN A 102 -0.41 -1.06 -6.38
C ASN A 102 -0.76 -2.43 -6.99
N ASP A 103 -0.95 -3.47 -6.17
CA ASP A 103 -1.40 -4.79 -6.64
C ASP A 103 -2.82 -4.74 -7.20
N ILE A 104 -3.73 -4.03 -6.54
CA ILE A 104 -5.09 -3.78 -7.04
C ILE A 104 -5.05 -2.97 -8.33
N GLN A 105 -4.21 -1.94 -8.42
CA GLN A 105 -4.04 -1.15 -9.63
C GLN A 105 -3.47 -1.98 -10.79
N LEU A 106 -2.49 -2.85 -10.52
CA LEU A 106 -1.95 -3.78 -11.50
C LEU A 106 -3.03 -4.75 -12.00
N SER A 107 -3.83 -5.31 -11.10
CA SER A 107 -4.98 -6.16 -11.43
C SER A 107 -5.98 -5.42 -12.34
N SER A 108 -6.31 -4.17 -12.02
CA SER A 108 -7.17 -3.30 -12.85
C SER A 108 -6.61 -3.10 -14.26
N LEU A 109 -5.31 -2.80 -14.39
CA LEU A 109 -4.67 -2.65 -15.70
C LEU A 109 -4.64 -3.95 -16.50
N THR A 110 -4.41 -5.09 -15.84
CA THR A 110 -4.45 -6.41 -16.50
C THR A 110 -5.86 -6.85 -16.89
N SER A 111 -6.90 -6.26 -16.30
CA SER A 111 -8.30 -6.56 -16.63
C SER A 111 -8.66 -6.15 -18.07
N VAL A 112 -7.90 -5.26 -18.70
CA VAL A 112 -8.03 -4.94 -20.15
C VAL A 112 -7.86 -6.19 -21.03
N TYR A 113 -7.15 -7.22 -20.56
CA TYR A 113 -6.97 -8.48 -21.29
C TYR A 113 -8.06 -9.53 -21.02
N ARG A 114 -9.04 -9.22 -20.17
CA ARG A 114 -10.22 -10.06 -19.95
C ARG A 114 -11.30 -9.72 -20.97
N PRO A 115 -12.14 -10.68 -21.39
CA PRO A 115 -13.23 -10.41 -22.32
C PRO A 115 -14.26 -9.49 -21.67
N ALA A 116 -14.58 -8.38 -22.33
CA ALA A 116 -15.62 -7.45 -21.96
C ALA A 116 -16.89 -7.76 -22.76
N ILE A 117 -17.97 -8.09 -22.06
CA ILE A 117 -19.30 -8.28 -22.65
C ILE A 117 -20.02 -6.93 -22.63
N THR A 118 -20.49 -6.49 -23.79
CA THR A 118 -21.26 -5.26 -23.93
C THR A 118 -22.67 -5.59 -24.41
N SER A 119 -23.65 -4.84 -23.93
CA SER A 119 -25.03 -4.91 -24.40
C SER A 119 -25.59 -3.50 -24.52
N GLN A 120 -26.20 -3.19 -25.66
CA GLN A 120 -26.81 -1.89 -25.92
C GLN A 120 -28.25 -2.09 -26.36
N LEU A 121 -29.17 -1.62 -25.53
CA LEU A 121 -30.60 -1.61 -25.79
C LEU A 121 -31.05 -0.17 -25.93
N GLY A 122 -31.72 0.15 -27.04
CA GLY A 122 -32.14 1.53 -27.30
C GLY A 122 -33.38 1.58 -28.16
N THR A 123 -34.16 2.64 -28.01
CA THR A 123 -35.23 2.99 -28.94
C THR A 123 -35.13 4.46 -29.27
N ALA A 124 -35.21 4.79 -30.54
CA ALA A 124 -35.19 6.14 -31.07
C ALA A 124 -36.38 6.32 -32.00
N SER A 125 -37.04 7.47 -31.92
CA SER A 125 -38.06 7.87 -32.88
C SER A 125 -37.64 9.21 -33.46
N GLN A 126 -37.62 9.30 -34.78
CA GLN A 126 -37.27 10.51 -35.50
C GLN A 126 -38.38 10.80 -36.51
N THR A 127 -38.96 11.98 -36.42
CA THR A 127 -39.94 12.47 -37.39
C THR A 127 -39.27 13.55 -38.22
N THR A 128 -39.12 13.32 -39.53
CA THR A 128 -38.56 14.31 -40.46
C THR A 128 -39.59 14.70 -41.52
N PRO A 129 -39.67 15.97 -41.93
CA PRO A 129 -40.54 16.35 -43.04
C PRO A 129 -39.97 15.81 -44.36
N ALA A 130 -40.81 15.17 -45.16
CA ALA A 130 -40.41 14.71 -46.50
C ALA A 130 -40.19 15.91 -47.43
N ASN A 131 -39.03 16.02 -48.05
CA ASN A 131 -38.72 17.08 -49.03
C ASN A 131 -39.22 16.76 -50.46
N THR A 132 -39.56 15.49 -50.74
CA THR A 132 -40.11 15.03 -52.02
C THR A 132 -41.06 13.85 -51.78
N THR A 133 -41.89 13.50 -52.78
CA THR A 133 -42.74 12.31 -52.72
C THR A 133 -41.96 11.00 -52.81
N LEU A 134 -40.78 11.01 -53.45
CA LEU A 134 -39.84 9.87 -53.45
C LEU A 134 -39.25 9.59 -52.06
N SER A 135 -39.24 10.60 -51.19
CA SER A 135 -38.83 10.48 -49.80
C SER A 135 -39.86 9.74 -48.92
N GLY A 136 -40.90 9.17 -49.52
CA GLY A 136 -41.80 8.23 -48.85
C GLY A 136 -43.13 8.80 -48.37
N SER A 137 -43.52 9.97 -48.86
CA SER A 137 -44.72 10.66 -48.43
C SER A 137 -45.59 11.06 -49.62
N ASN A 138 -46.90 11.22 -49.40
CA ASN A 138 -47.86 11.63 -50.43
C ASN A 138 -47.61 13.06 -50.94
N SER A 139 -46.88 13.89 -50.20
CA SER A 139 -46.56 15.28 -50.58
C SER A 139 -45.33 15.80 -49.84
N ALA A 140 -44.64 16.79 -50.42
CA ALA A 140 -43.56 17.49 -49.73
C ALA A 140 -44.12 18.24 -48.50
N GLY A 141 -43.38 18.23 -47.38
CA GLY A 141 -43.72 18.85 -46.10
C GLY A 141 -44.45 17.94 -45.09
N GLN A 142 -44.91 16.76 -45.51
CA GLN A 142 -45.58 15.80 -44.63
C GLN A 142 -44.59 14.99 -43.78
N PRO A 143 -44.93 14.63 -42.52
CA PRO A 143 -44.04 13.93 -41.62
C PRO A 143 -43.80 12.48 -42.05
N VAL A 144 -42.54 12.05 -42.02
CA VAL A 144 -42.11 10.65 -42.12
C VAL A 144 -41.55 10.25 -40.77
N ASP A 145 -42.20 9.27 -40.15
CA ASP A 145 -41.80 8.73 -38.87
C ASP A 145 -40.84 7.57 -39.10
N LEU A 146 -39.73 7.60 -38.37
CA LEU A 146 -38.71 6.58 -38.34
C LEU A 146 -38.52 6.14 -36.89
N GLY A 147 -39.06 4.96 -36.57
CA GLY A 147 -38.77 4.27 -35.32
C GLY A 147 -37.59 3.31 -35.51
N GLN A 148 -36.67 3.30 -34.56
CA GLN A 148 -35.51 2.43 -34.55
C GLN A 148 -35.35 1.82 -33.16
N SER A 149 -35.31 0.49 -33.06
CA SER A 149 -35.01 -0.22 -31.81
C SER A 149 -33.75 -1.05 -32.01
N THR A 150 -32.74 -0.81 -31.17
CA THR A 150 -31.44 -1.48 -31.23
C THR A 150 -31.29 -2.48 -30.09
N TYR A 151 -30.81 -3.68 -30.42
CA TYR A 151 -30.53 -4.77 -29.48
C TYR A 151 -29.16 -5.35 -29.82
N ASN A 152 -28.11 -4.68 -29.39
CA ASN A 152 -26.74 -5.08 -29.72
C ASN A 152 -26.13 -5.83 -28.54
N ALA A 153 -25.37 -6.87 -28.85
CA ALA A 153 -24.52 -7.56 -27.89
C ALA A 153 -23.12 -7.71 -28.49
N GLY A 154 -22.09 -7.68 -27.67
CA GLY A 154 -20.72 -7.83 -28.13
C GLY A 154 -19.79 -8.39 -27.08
N VAL A 155 -18.68 -8.96 -27.53
CA VAL A 155 -17.59 -9.45 -26.72
C VAL A 155 -16.30 -8.92 -27.33
N ALA A 156 -15.54 -8.13 -26.57
CA ALA A 156 -14.25 -7.60 -27.00
C ALA A 156 -13.15 -8.03 -26.02
N GLN A 157 -11.98 -8.39 -26.54
CA GLN A 157 -10.84 -8.75 -25.72
C GLN A 157 -9.53 -8.31 -26.39
N SER A 158 -8.70 -7.61 -25.63
CA SER A 158 -7.33 -7.30 -26.02
C SER A 158 -6.40 -8.46 -25.66
N LEU A 159 -5.42 -8.74 -26.51
CA LEU A 159 -4.41 -9.78 -26.26
C LEU A 159 -3.20 -9.20 -25.53
N PRO A 160 -2.63 -9.92 -24.55
CA PRO A 160 -1.46 -9.44 -23.81
C PRO A 160 -0.16 -9.51 -24.63
N TRP A 161 -0.14 -10.28 -25.70
CA TRP A 161 0.98 -10.37 -26.65
C TRP A 161 0.65 -9.62 -27.94
N GLY A 162 1.66 -8.97 -28.52
CA GLY A 162 1.57 -8.39 -29.84
C GLY A 162 0.63 -7.17 -29.99
N GLY A 163 -0.06 -6.73 -28.93
CA GLY A 163 -0.98 -5.57 -29.00
C GLY A 163 -2.23 -5.81 -29.85
N GLY A 164 -2.51 -7.06 -30.21
CA GLY A 164 -3.69 -7.42 -30.99
C GLY A 164 -4.95 -7.48 -30.12
N GLY A 165 -6.10 -7.57 -30.77
CA GLY A 165 -7.38 -7.75 -30.07
C GLY A 165 -8.43 -8.31 -31.01
N PHE A 166 -9.43 -8.97 -30.44
CA PHE A 166 -10.60 -9.42 -31.17
C PHE A 166 -11.86 -8.77 -30.61
N ASN A 167 -12.81 -8.51 -31.50
CA ASN A 167 -14.13 -8.00 -31.18
C ASN A 167 -15.17 -8.78 -31.96
N VAL A 168 -16.13 -9.37 -31.26
CA VAL A 168 -17.29 -10.05 -31.85
C VAL A 168 -18.52 -9.26 -31.47
N SER A 169 -19.31 -8.87 -32.45
CA SER A 169 -20.52 -8.07 -32.25
C SER A 169 -21.70 -8.71 -32.97
N LEU A 170 -22.85 -8.66 -32.32
CA LEU A 170 -24.15 -9.02 -32.87
C LEU A 170 -25.03 -7.77 -32.75
N ASN A 171 -25.16 -7.06 -33.87
CA ASN A 171 -25.99 -5.87 -33.96
C ASN A 171 -27.37 -6.27 -34.48
N ASN A 172 -28.43 -5.94 -33.75
CA ASN A 172 -29.80 -6.15 -34.21
C ASN A 172 -30.51 -4.81 -34.23
N ASN A 173 -30.99 -4.42 -35.40
CA ASN A 173 -31.69 -3.16 -35.59
C ASN A 173 -33.08 -3.42 -36.18
N ARG A 174 -34.11 -3.10 -35.40
CA ARG A 174 -35.50 -3.10 -35.86
C ARG A 174 -35.86 -1.68 -36.30
N ARG A 175 -36.13 -1.50 -37.59
CA ARG A 175 -36.51 -0.22 -38.16
C ARG A 175 -37.96 -0.26 -38.62
N THR A 176 -38.79 0.61 -38.04
CA THR A 176 -40.15 0.89 -38.50
C THR A 176 -40.17 2.23 -39.20
N THR A 177 -40.87 2.34 -40.32
CA THR A 177 -41.02 3.63 -40.98
C THR A 177 -42.41 3.81 -41.58
N SER A 178 -42.95 5.02 -41.58
CA SER A 178 -44.17 5.33 -42.34
C SER A 178 -43.92 5.60 -43.83
N ASN A 179 -42.66 5.45 -44.28
CA ASN A 179 -42.26 5.70 -45.67
C ASN A 179 -42.93 4.70 -46.65
N LEU A 180 -43.70 5.25 -47.59
CA LEU A 180 -44.48 4.51 -48.59
C LEU A 180 -43.66 3.85 -49.71
N THR A 181 -42.37 4.13 -49.87
CA THR A 181 -41.50 3.52 -50.89
C THR A 181 -40.71 2.31 -50.37
N THR A 182 -40.86 1.94 -49.09
CA THR A 182 -40.16 0.78 -48.49
C THR A 182 -40.82 -0.56 -48.81
N PHE A 183 -40.03 -1.61 -49.06
CA PHE A 183 -40.54 -2.96 -49.40
C PHE A 183 -40.63 -3.90 -48.20
N TYR A 184 -39.99 -3.57 -47.09
CA TYR A 184 -40.03 -4.32 -45.83
C TYR A 184 -40.32 -3.36 -44.69
N ASN A 185 -41.27 -3.68 -43.82
CA ASN A 185 -41.61 -2.86 -42.65
C ASN A 185 -42.43 -3.67 -41.61
N PRO A 186 -42.01 -3.78 -40.33
CA PRO A 186 -40.69 -3.40 -39.82
C PRO A 186 -39.58 -4.19 -40.52
N THR A 187 -38.42 -3.57 -40.75
CA THR A 187 -37.21 -4.30 -41.14
C THR A 187 -36.44 -4.71 -39.91
N PHE A 188 -35.93 -5.93 -39.91
CA PHE A 188 -34.95 -6.42 -38.96
C PHE A 188 -33.64 -6.58 -39.72
N ASN A 189 -32.66 -5.75 -39.38
CA ASN A 189 -31.29 -5.88 -39.85
C ASN A 189 -30.47 -6.47 -38.72
N THR A 190 -30.08 -7.73 -38.87
CA THR A 190 -29.17 -8.39 -37.94
C THR A 190 -27.82 -8.52 -38.62
N ASN A 191 -26.77 -8.06 -37.97
CA ASN A 191 -25.40 -8.22 -38.43
C ASN A 191 -24.56 -8.85 -37.33
N TRP A 192 -24.01 -10.02 -37.61
CA TRP A 192 -22.95 -10.60 -36.80
C TRP A 192 -21.62 -10.24 -37.44
N SER A 193 -20.66 -9.73 -36.67
CA SER A 193 -19.32 -9.41 -37.17
C SER A 193 -18.25 -9.73 -36.15
N GLY A 194 -17.27 -10.52 -36.56
CA GLY A 194 -15.98 -10.69 -35.90
C GLY A 194 -14.93 -9.80 -36.56
N GLN A 195 -14.13 -9.12 -35.75
CA GLN A 195 -12.98 -8.34 -36.17
C GLN A 195 -11.76 -8.77 -35.36
N TYR A 196 -10.63 -8.96 -36.03
CA TYR A 196 -9.33 -9.16 -35.44
C TYR A 196 -8.39 -8.08 -35.92
N THR A 197 -7.78 -7.34 -34.99
CA THR A 197 -6.82 -6.28 -35.30
C THR A 197 -5.47 -6.63 -34.70
N GLN A 198 -4.42 -6.58 -35.50
CA GLN A 198 -3.05 -6.90 -35.11
C GLN A 198 -2.10 -5.79 -35.59
N PRO A 199 -1.52 -4.99 -34.68
CA PRO A 199 -0.43 -4.10 -35.06
C PRO A 199 0.82 -4.93 -35.41
N LEU A 200 1.47 -4.61 -36.52
CA LEU A 200 2.62 -5.33 -37.06
C LEU A 200 3.95 -4.61 -36.77
N LEU A 201 3.93 -3.28 -36.70
CA LEU A 201 5.11 -2.45 -36.46
C LEU A 201 4.97 -1.66 -35.15
N ARG A 202 4.44 -0.43 -35.22
CA ARG A 202 4.12 0.39 -34.05
C ARG A 202 3.07 -0.31 -33.19
N GLY A 203 3.39 -0.51 -31.92
CA GLY A 203 2.48 -1.18 -30.98
C GLY A 203 2.64 -2.70 -30.92
N PHE A 204 3.52 -3.33 -31.72
CA PHE A 204 3.72 -4.78 -31.66
C PHE A 204 4.53 -5.20 -30.43
N LYS A 205 5.71 -4.59 -30.20
CA LYS A 205 6.59 -4.93 -29.05
C LYS A 205 6.16 -4.28 -27.75
N ILE A 206 5.80 -2.99 -27.80
CA ILE A 206 5.34 -2.21 -26.65
C ILE A 206 4.22 -1.28 -27.12
N ASP A 207 3.19 -1.16 -26.30
CA ASP A 207 2.05 -0.29 -26.47
C ASP A 207 1.80 0.49 -25.16
N SER A 208 0.83 1.39 -25.17
CA SER A 208 0.50 2.18 -23.99
C SER A 208 0.11 1.30 -22.79
N THR A 209 -0.68 0.24 -23.01
CA THR A 209 -1.15 -0.62 -21.92
C THR A 209 0.00 -1.46 -21.34
N ARG A 210 0.85 -2.08 -22.16
CA ARG A 210 2.02 -2.84 -21.63
C ARG A 210 3.06 -1.92 -20.99
N GLN A 211 3.27 -0.72 -21.51
CA GLN A 211 4.15 0.27 -20.86
C GLN A 211 3.61 0.61 -19.47
N GLN A 212 2.31 0.91 -19.36
CA GLN A 212 1.68 1.23 -18.08
C GLN A 212 1.77 0.04 -17.11
N ILE A 213 1.54 -1.19 -17.56
CA ILE A 213 1.70 -2.40 -16.74
C ILE A 213 3.15 -2.56 -16.26
N GLN A 214 4.15 -2.36 -17.12
CA GLN A 214 5.56 -2.46 -16.72
C GLN A 214 5.94 -1.36 -15.72
N VAL A 215 5.49 -0.12 -15.92
CA VAL A 215 5.74 0.97 -14.98
C VAL A 215 5.01 0.73 -13.66
N THR A 216 3.76 0.28 -13.66
CA THR A 216 3.04 -0.06 -12.42
C THR A 216 3.70 -1.21 -11.67
N ARG A 217 4.27 -2.21 -12.35
CA ARG A 217 5.07 -3.25 -11.70
C ARG A 217 6.33 -2.68 -11.03
N LEU A 218 7.02 -1.75 -11.69
CA LEU A 218 8.17 -1.06 -11.09
C LEU A 218 7.74 -0.17 -9.90
N ASN A 219 6.58 0.48 -9.98
CA ASN A 219 6.02 1.28 -8.87
C ASN A 219 5.60 0.41 -7.68
N ARG A 220 5.11 -0.80 -7.94
CA ARG A 220 4.86 -1.81 -6.91
C ARG A 220 6.16 -2.20 -6.20
N ASP A 221 7.23 -2.50 -6.94
CA ASP A 221 8.55 -2.78 -6.37
C ASP A 221 9.08 -1.58 -5.55
N ILE A 222 8.91 -0.35 -6.06
CA ILE A 222 9.27 0.89 -5.34
C ILE A 222 8.48 0.99 -4.03
N SER A 223 7.19 0.67 -4.05
CA SER A 223 6.32 0.71 -2.87
C SER A 223 6.75 -0.32 -1.82
N ASP A 224 7.19 -1.52 -2.25
CA ASP A 224 7.77 -2.53 -1.35
C ASP A 224 9.08 -2.03 -0.71
N ILE A 225 9.95 -1.39 -1.49
CA ILE A 225 11.22 -0.84 -1.00
C ILE A 225 10.95 0.34 -0.04
N GLN A 226 9.97 1.20 -0.35
CA GLN A 226 9.54 2.30 0.51
C GLN A 226 8.95 1.80 1.84
N LEU A 227 8.19 0.71 1.83
CA LEU A 227 7.72 0.06 3.05
C LEU A 227 8.89 -0.37 3.93
N ARG A 228 9.92 -1.00 3.36
CA ARG A 228 11.14 -1.37 4.11
C ARG A 228 11.84 -0.15 4.70
N ALA A 229 12.00 0.92 3.92
CA ALA A 229 12.57 2.18 4.40
C ALA A 229 11.75 2.79 5.55
N SER A 230 10.41 2.77 5.44
CA SER A 230 9.54 3.24 6.51
C SER A 230 9.63 2.39 7.76
N ILE A 231 9.69 1.06 7.64
CA ILE A 231 9.90 0.16 8.78
C ILE A 231 11.22 0.51 9.46
N THR A 232 12.33 0.59 8.72
CA THR A 232 13.64 0.97 9.27
C THR A 232 13.60 2.31 10.00
N ASN A 233 13.00 3.34 9.41
CA ASN A 233 12.85 4.66 10.05
C ASN A 233 12.01 4.61 11.32
N THR A 234 10.87 3.90 11.31
CA THR A 234 10.03 3.71 12.50
C THR A 234 10.77 2.96 13.58
N LEU A 235 11.52 1.90 13.24
CA LEU A 235 12.32 1.15 14.20
C LEU A 235 13.41 2.02 14.83
N SER A 236 14.13 2.81 14.04
CA SER A 236 15.11 3.77 14.56
C SER A 236 14.46 4.82 15.46
N ASN A 237 13.26 5.31 15.12
CA ASN A 237 12.51 6.25 15.96
C ASN A 237 12.08 5.61 17.29
N VAL A 238 11.65 4.35 17.29
CA VAL A 238 11.30 3.59 18.52
C VAL A 238 12.53 3.41 19.38
N ARG A 239 13.66 3.00 18.81
CA ARG A 239 14.93 2.84 19.54
C ARG A 239 15.38 4.16 20.17
N ASN A 240 15.32 5.26 19.41
CA ASN A 240 15.65 6.59 19.93
C ASN A 240 14.71 7.02 21.07
N ALA A 241 13.40 6.82 20.92
CA ALA A 241 12.41 7.15 21.96
C ALA A 241 12.58 6.28 23.22
N TYR A 242 12.93 4.99 23.06
CA TYR A 242 13.22 4.09 24.16
C TYR A 242 14.45 4.56 24.95
N TRP A 243 15.56 4.85 24.27
CA TRP A 243 16.74 5.39 24.94
C TRP A 243 16.42 6.73 25.61
N ASP A 244 15.76 7.67 24.93
CA ASP A 244 15.35 8.95 25.52
C ASP A 244 14.52 8.75 26.82
N TYR A 245 13.68 7.71 26.88
CA TYR A 245 12.94 7.33 28.08
C TYR A 245 13.82 6.73 29.18
N VAL A 246 14.67 5.75 28.86
CA VAL A 246 15.62 5.14 29.80
C VAL A 246 16.46 6.21 30.50
N PHE A 247 17.00 7.17 29.73
CA PHE A 247 17.79 8.26 30.29
C PHE A 247 16.97 9.26 31.11
N ALA A 248 15.70 9.50 30.76
CA ALA A 248 14.82 10.34 31.57
C ALA A 248 14.50 9.70 32.94
N VAL A 249 14.32 8.37 32.97
CA VAL A 249 14.15 7.61 34.24
C VAL A 249 15.39 7.76 35.12
N GLN A 250 16.59 7.59 34.56
CA GLN A 250 17.84 7.74 35.33
C GLN A 250 18.10 9.19 35.78
N SER A 251 17.72 10.19 34.97
CA SER A 251 17.85 11.59 35.36
C SER A 251 16.95 11.95 36.55
N VAL A 252 15.74 11.36 36.64
CA VAL A 252 14.87 11.50 37.81
C VAL A 252 15.55 10.91 39.05
N GLU A 253 16.18 9.75 38.94
CA GLU A 253 16.89 9.14 40.07
C GLU A 253 18.07 10.02 40.54
N VAL A 254 18.87 10.57 39.62
CA VAL A 254 19.95 11.52 39.95
C VAL A 254 19.40 12.79 40.61
N ALA A 255 18.29 13.34 40.12
CA ALA A 255 17.64 14.51 40.70
C ALA A 255 17.08 14.23 42.10
N ARG A 256 16.53 13.03 42.32
CA ARG A 256 16.03 12.57 43.63
C ARG A 256 17.15 12.46 44.65
N GLN A 257 18.24 11.78 44.30
CA GLN A 257 19.43 11.67 45.14
C GLN A 257 20.02 13.06 45.48
N SER A 258 20.03 13.98 44.52
CA SER A 258 20.49 15.35 44.72
C SER A 258 19.59 16.14 45.70
N LEU A 259 18.28 15.94 45.63
CA LEU A 259 17.33 16.55 46.58
C LEU A 259 17.46 15.94 47.98
N ASP A 260 17.62 14.63 48.10
CA ASP A 260 17.81 13.95 49.39
C ASP A 260 19.09 14.43 50.07
N LEU A 261 20.18 14.61 49.31
CA LEU A 261 21.43 15.16 49.82
C LEU A 261 21.26 16.62 50.28
N ALA A 262 20.56 17.46 49.52
CA ALA A 262 20.27 18.84 49.92
C ALA A 262 19.38 18.92 51.17
N ASN A 263 18.40 18.03 51.32
CA ASN A 263 17.56 17.95 52.51
C ASN A 263 18.35 17.52 53.75
N ASN A 264 19.28 16.56 53.60
CA ASN A 264 20.16 16.16 54.69
C ASN A 264 21.06 17.32 55.12
N LEU A 265 21.61 18.08 54.17
CA LEU A 265 22.40 19.28 54.45
C LEU A 265 21.61 20.35 55.22
N VAL A 266 20.34 20.58 54.86
CA VAL A 266 19.46 21.50 55.60
C VAL A 266 19.27 21.04 57.04
N ARG A 267 19.03 19.75 57.27
CA ARG A 267 18.89 19.19 58.62
C ARG A 267 20.17 19.37 59.44
N ASP A 268 21.31 19.03 58.86
CA ASP A 268 22.61 19.13 59.54
C ASP A 268 22.94 20.58 59.92
N ASN A 269 22.70 21.53 59.02
CA ASN A 269 22.92 22.95 59.29
C ASN A 269 21.96 23.48 60.36
N GLN A 270 20.69 23.05 60.36
CA GLN A 270 19.74 23.42 61.42
C GLN A 270 20.20 22.93 62.79
N THR A 271 20.70 21.70 62.88
CA THR A 271 21.25 21.17 64.14
C THR A 271 22.47 21.96 64.59
N ARG A 272 23.41 22.29 63.68
CA ARG A 272 24.60 23.08 64.02
C ARG A 272 24.27 24.52 64.46
N VAL A 273 23.27 25.14 63.87
CA VAL A 273 22.76 26.46 64.32
C VAL A 273 22.12 26.38 65.71
N GLN A 274 21.35 25.33 66.02
CA GLN A 274 20.78 25.13 67.37
C GLN A 274 21.85 24.93 68.44
N VAL A 275 22.98 24.32 68.08
CA VAL A 275 24.15 24.14 68.96
C VAL A 275 25.06 25.39 68.99
N GLY A 276 24.77 26.41 68.17
CA GLY A 276 25.51 27.67 68.13
C GLY A 276 26.85 27.62 67.40
N THR A 277 27.11 26.59 66.60
CA THR A 277 28.40 26.37 65.90
C THR A 277 28.39 26.85 64.44
N MET A 278 27.28 27.40 63.95
CA MET A 278 27.09 27.86 62.57
C MET A 278 26.18 29.11 62.50
N ALA A 279 26.29 29.90 61.43
CA ALA A 279 25.50 31.11 61.26
C ALA A 279 24.09 30.82 60.69
N PRO A 280 23.03 31.52 61.12
CA PRO A 280 21.67 31.32 60.59
C PRO A 280 21.54 31.52 59.07
N ILE A 281 22.39 32.35 58.46
CA ILE A 281 22.42 32.57 57.01
C ILE A 281 22.75 31.29 56.22
N ASP A 282 23.54 30.37 56.80
CA ASP A 282 23.93 29.11 56.16
C ASP A 282 22.74 28.13 56.01
N VAL A 283 21.75 28.22 56.90
CA VAL A 283 20.50 27.45 56.80
C VAL A 283 19.64 27.98 55.65
N VAL A 284 19.54 29.31 55.51
CA VAL A 284 18.78 29.94 54.41
C VAL A 284 19.41 29.58 53.05
N GLN A 285 20.74 29.56 52.98
CA GLN A 285 21.45 29.13 51.77
C GLN A 285 21.18 27.66 51.43
N ALA A 286 21.25 26.76 52.41
CA ALA A 286 20.94 25.34 52.20
C ALA A 286 19.46 25.13 51.80
N GLN A 287 18.52 25.90 52.37
CA GLN A 287 17.12 25.86 52.00
C GLN A 287 16.87 26.33 50.55
N SER A 288 17.57 27.38 50.11
CA SER A 288 17.53 27.86 48.72
C SER A 288 18.01 26.77 47.73
N GLU A 289 19.08 26.07 48.10
CA GLU A 289 19.58 24.94 47.31
C GLU A 289 18.57 23.79 47.24
N ALA A 290 18.01 23.38 48.38
CA ALA A 290 16.98 22.33 48.42
C ALA A 290 15.74 22.70 47.57
N ALA A 291 15.31 23.96 47.59
CA ALA A 291 14.24 24.46 46.74
C ALA A 291 14.59 24.37 45.25
N THR A 292 15.83 24.71 44.88
CA THR A 292 16.34 24.58 43.50
C THR A 292 16.38 23.11 43.05
N ARG A 293 16.83 22.19 43.91
CA ARG A 293 16.81 20.75 43.62
C ARG A 293 15.42 20.18 43.48
N ARG A 294 14.48 20.67 44.28
CA ARG A 294 13.07 20.30 44.14
C ARG A 294 12.50 20.74 42.79
N GLN A 295 12.83 21.94 42.33
CA GLN A 295 12.43 22.41 40.99
C GLN A 295 13.05 21.52 39.88
N ALA A 296 14.33 21.15 40.02
CA ALA A 296 15.01 20.26 39.07
C ALA A 296 14.36 18.86 39.02
N LEU A 297 13.95 18.30 40.16
CA LEU A 297 13.23 17.02 40.22
C LEU A 297 11.90 17.09 39.46
N VAL A 298 11.11 18.15 39.68
CA VAL A 298 9.83 18.34 38.97
C VAL A 298 10.03 18.45 37.44
N ALA A 299 11.10 19.12 37.00
CA ALA A 299 11.45 19.21 35.58
C ALA A 299 11.88 17.84 35.00
N ALA A 300 12.66 17.05 35.75
CA ALA A 300 13.05 15.70 35.36
C ALA A 300 11.83 14.76 35.29
N GLU A 301 10.91 14.83 36.25
CA GLU A 301 9.66 14.05 36.26
C GLU A 301 8.77 14.39 35.06
N SER A 302 8.67 15.68 34.72
CA SER A 302 7.95 16.14 33.52
C SER A 302 8.58 15.54 32.25
N THR A 303 9.91 15.56 32.14
CA THR A 303 10.65 14.98 31.00
C THR A 303 10.48 13.46 30.91
N ARG A 304 10.44 12.76 32.05
CA ARG A 304 10.13 11.32 32.11
C ARG A 304 8.73 11.03 31.58
N ARG A 305 7.73 11.80 32.01
CA ARG A 305 6.33 11.63 31.55
C ARG A 305 6.17 11.91 30.05
N THR A 306 6.85 12.94 29.52
CA THR A 306 6.77 13.28 28.08
C THR A 306 7.52 12.28 27.20
N SER A 307 8.68 11.78 27.63
CA SER A 307 9.41 10.72 26.92
C SER A 307 8.68 9.38 26.94
N GLU A 308 8.04 9.02 28.06
CA GLU A 308 7.17 7.84 28.16
C GLU A 308 6.01 7.91 27.16
N LEU A 309 5.35 9.07 27.08
CA LEU A 309 4.28 9.31 26.11
C LEU A 309 4.79 9.22 24.66
N GLY A 310 6.00 9.73 24.41
CA GLY A 310 6.69 9.63 23.12
C GLY A 310 6.91 8.19 22.67
N LEU A 311 7.37 7.31 23.58
CA LEU A 311 7.51 5.88 23.33
C LEU A 311 6.15 5.20 23.12
N LYS A 312 5.18 5.45 24.02
CA LYS A 312 3.82 4.88 23.96
C LYS A 312 3.15 5.13 22.61
N ARG A 313 3.28 6.35 22.06
CA ARG A 313 2.73 6.69 20.74
C ARG A 313 3.26 5.78 19.62
N LEU A 314 4.46 5.24 19.73
CA LEU A 314 5.08 4.43 18.68
C LEU A 314 4.78 2.93 18.80
N ILE A 315 4.47 2.44 20.01
CA ILE A 315 4.28 1.01 20.32
C ILE A 315 2.82 0.58 20.49
N VAL A 316 1.89 1.53 20.61
CA VAL A 316 0.47 1.30 20.87
C VAL A 316 -0.37 1.55 19.59
N ASN A 317 -1.45 0.79 19.42
CA ASN A 317 -2.38 0.93 18.27
C ASN A 317 -3.54 1.91 18.50
N GLY A 318 -3.76 2.38 19.73
CA GLY A 318 -4.81 3.34 20.06
C GLY A 318 -4.92 3.61 21.57
N THR A 319 -5.70 4.62 21.95
CA THR A 319 -5.88 5.03 23.36
C THR A 319 -6.60 4.00 24.24
N GLN A 320 -7.16 2.94 23.64
CA GLN A 320 -7.84 1.84 24.32
C GLN A 320 -6.92 0.66 24.66
N ASP A 321 -5.67 0.66 24.19
CA ASP A 321 -4.70 -0.38 24.48
C ASP A 321 -4.36 -0.38 25.99
N PRO A 322 -4.32 -1.55 26.67
CA PRO A 322 -3.88 -1.65 28.06
C PRO A 322 -2.53 -0.96 28.34
N ASN A 323 -1.61 -1.02 27.37
CA ASN A 323 -0.27 -0.44 27.49
C ASN A 323 -0.26 1.10 27.46
N TRP A 324 -1.36 1.74 27.04
CA TRP A 324 -1.52 3.19 27.09
C TRP A 324 -1.60 3.72 28.54
N ASN A 325 -2.35 3.00 29.37
CA ASN A 325 -2.60 3.36 30.76
C ASN A 325 -1.59 2.72 31.75
N ALA A 326 -0.84 1.71 31.31
CA ALA A 326 0.21 1.06 32.08
C ALA A 326 1.43 1.98 32.29
N LEU A 327 2.14 1.82 33.40
CA LEU A 327 3.46 2.44 33.59
C LEU A 327 4.51 1.52 32.97
N ILE A 328 5.39 2.05 32.12
CA ILE A 328 6.46 1.27 31.51
C ILE A 328 7.69 1.33 32.42
N ASP A 329 8.31 0.19 32.71
CA ASP A 329 9.57 0.14 33.44
C ASP A 329 10.67 -0.43 32.53
N PRO A 330 11.68 0.37 32.14
CA PRO A 330 12.72 -0.09 31.24
C PRO A 330 13.68 -1.05 31.96
N THR A 331 13.88 -2.24 31.42
CA THR A 331 14.78 -3.25 32.01
C THR A 331 16.24 -3.07 31.61
N ASP A 332 16.51 -2.32 30.53
CA ASP A 332 17.86 -2.18 29.99
C ASP A 332 18.67 -1.11 30.72
N GLN A 333 19.92 -1.45 31.02
CA GLN A 333 20.88 -0.49 31.58
C GLN A 333 21.74 0.11 30.46
N PRO A 334 21.99 1.42 30.47
CA PRO A 334 22.87 2.08 29.51
C PRO A 334 24.32 1.70 29.79
N ASP A 335 24.79 0.66 29.11
CA ASP A 335 26.21 0.30 29.08
C ASP A 335 26.93 1.11 27.97
N PHE A 336 28.22 1.39 28.13
CA PHE A 336 29.08 1.96 27.10
C PHE A 336 30.08 0.90 26.64
N ARG A 337 29.90 0.40 25.42
CA ARG A 337 30.85 -0.51 24.77
C ARG A 337 31.36 0.16 23.50
N PRO A 338 32.64 0.55 23.43
CA PRO A 338 33.22 1.12 22.22
C PRO A 338 33.18 0.07 21.10
N GLU A 339 32.39 0.34 20.07
CA GLU A 339 32.41 -0.42 18.82
C GLU A 339 33.30 0.28 17.79
N ALA A 340 34.25 -0.46 17.21
CA ALA A 340 35.11 0.07 16.16
C ALA A 340 34.35 0.13 14.83
N VAL A 341 34.06 1.34 14.35
CA VAL A 341 33.36 1.56 13.08
C VAL A 341 34.36 1.51 11.93
N ASP A 342 34.26 0.50 11.07
CA ASP A 342 34.96 0.49 9.78
C ASP A 342 34.17 1.32 8.76
N LEU A 343 34.65 2.54 8.51
CA LEU A 343 34.04 3.49 7.57
C LEU A 343 33.95 2.93 6.14
N GLU A 344 34.98 2.24 5.66
CA GLU A 344 34.99 1.77 4.27
C GLU A 344 34.00 0.63 4.07
N ALA A 345 33.96 -0.32 5.02
CA ALA A 345 32.97 -1.39 5.00
C ALA A 345 31.53 -0.85 5.14
N ALA A 346 31.33 0.16 6.00
CA ALA A 346 30.06 0.83 6.18
C ALA A 346 29.53 1.47 4.89
N VAL A 347 30.37 2.25 4.19
CA VAL A 347 30.00 2.91 2.92
C VAL A 347 29.72 1.87 1.84
N ARG A 348 30.56 0.84 1.73
CA ARG A 348 30.38 -0.22 0.73
C ARG A 348 29.06 -0.96 0.92
N ARG A 349 28.69 -1.28 2.17
CA ARG A 349 27.42 -1.91 2.51
C ARG A 349 26.23 -1.01 2.18
N ALA A 350 26.30 0.27 2.57
CA ALA A 350 25.25 1.23 2.27
C ALA A 350 25.02 1.40 0.77
N LEU A 351 26.07 1.47 -0.06
CA LEU A 351 25.94 1.56 -1.52
C LEU A 351 25.30 0.30 -2.15
N SER A 352 25.34 -0.86 -1.48
CA SER A 352 24.69 -2.08 -1.97
C SER A 352 23.26 -2.29 -1.46
N GLU A 353 22.95 -1.89 -0.23
CA GLU A 353 21.71 -2.29 0.46
C GLU A 353 20.70 -1.14 0.67
N ARG A 354 21.11 0.12 0.46
CA ARG A 354 20.27 1.27 0.79
C ARG A 354 19.08 1.42 -0.17
N THR A 355 17.90 1.50 0.42
CA THR A 355 16.58 1.55 -0.22
C THR A 355 16.39 2.74 -1.14
N ASP A 356 16.90 3.92 -0.79
CA ASP A 356 16.77 5.12 -1.64
C ASP A 356 17.51 4.96 -2.97
N LEU A 357 18.70 4.35 -2.98
CA LEU A 357 19.44 4.04 -4.20
C LEU A 357 18.72 2.99 -5.04
N GLU A 358 18.13 1.97 -4.43
CA GLU A 358 17.27 1.01 -5.14
C GLU A 358 16.06 1.68 -5.79
N ILE A 359 15.39 2.61 -5.09
CA ILE A 359 14.26 3.38 -5.61
C ILE A 359 14.69 4.22 -6.83
N VAL A 360 15.82 4.93 -6.76
CA VAL A 360 16.33 5.72 -7.89
C VAL A 360 16.67 4.82 -9.08
N LYS A 361 17.28 3.66 -8.85
CA LYS A 361 17.55 2.67 -9.91
C LYS A 361 16.26 2.16 -10.57
N LYS A 362 15.21 1.89 -9.79
CA LYS A 362 13.88 1.50 -10.31
C LYS A 362 13.21 2.63 -11.10
N ASN A 363 13.39 3.89 -10.68
CA ASN A 363 12.92 5.06 -11.43
C ASN A 363 13.63 5.20 -12.79
N VAL A 364 14.94 4.91 -12.89
CA VAL A 364 15.65 4.84 -14.18
C VAL A 364 15.02 3.79 -15.09
N GLN A 365 14.72 2.60 -14.55
CA GLN A 365 14.06 1.54 -15.33
C GLN A 365 12.67 1.99 -15.84
N ALA A 366 11.88 2.68 -15.02
CA ALA A 366 10.56 3.18 -15.42
C ALA A 366 10.66 4.23 -16.55
N ASN A 367 11.65 5.11 -16.48
CA ASN A 367 11.93 6.09 -17.54
C ASN A 367 12.44 5.42 -18.82
N ASP A 368 13.26 4.36 -18.71
CA ASP A 368 13.71 3.59 -19.88
C ASP A 368 12.55 2.89 -20.60
N VAL A 369 11.61 2.29 -19.85
CA VAL A 369 10.38 1.71 -20.44
C VAL A 369 9.57 2.79 -21.18
N THR A 370 9.50 4.00 -20.63
CA THR A 370 8.83 5.14 -21.26
C THR A 370 9.54 5.58 -22.55
N LEU A 371 10.88 5.63 -22.55
CA LEU A 371 11.67 5.91 -23.74
C LEU A 371 11.46 4.84 -24.83
N ARG A 372 11.37 3.56 -24.46
CA ARG A 372 11.07 2.47 -25.41
C ARG A 372 9.70 2.64 -26.05
N LEU A 373 8.67 3.06 -25.29
CA LEU A 373 7.35 3.37 -25.85
C LEU A 373 7.43 4.52 -26.86
N LEU A 374 8.08 5.62 -26.51
CA LEU A 374 8.18 6.79 -27.38
C LEU A 374 9.00 6.50 -28.65
N ARG A 375 10.08 5.72 -28.54
CA ARG A 375 10.84 5.24 -29.70
C ARG A 375 10.01 4.31 -30.59
N ASN A 376 9.12 3.52 -29.99
CA ASN A 376 8.19 2.69 -30.75
C ASN A 376 7.10 3.53 -31.44
N GLN A 377 6.73 4.69 -30.88
CA GLN A 377 5.77 5.60 -31.49
C GLN A 377 6.29 6.33 -32.74
N THR A 378 7.61 6.39 -32.94
CA THR A 378 8.23 6.92 -34.16
C THR A 378 8.25 5.91 -35.31
N LEU A 379 7.94 4.63 -35.04
CA LEU A 379 7.80 3.63 -36.10
C LEU A 379 6.53 3.88 -36.92
N PRO A 380 6.51 3.54 -38.21
CA PRO A 380 5.29 3.54 -39.02
C PRO A 380 4.20 2.68 -38.36
N GLN A 381 2.95 3.13 -38.42
CA GLN A 381 1.81 2.30 -38.05
C GLN A 381 1.48 1.37 -39.21
N ALA A 382 1.50 0.08 -38.95
CA ALA A 382 1.10 -0.95 -39.89
C ALA A 382 0.19 -1.91 -39.12
N ASP A 383 -1.11 -1.87 -39.37
CA ASP A 383 -2.10 -2.71 -38.69
C ASP A 383 -2.79 -3.63 -39.69
N PHE A 384 -2.84 -4.92 -39.36
CA PHE A 384 -3.64 -5.89 -40.06
C PHE A 384 -5.01 -5.99 -39.40
N VAL A 385 -6.07 -5.73 -40.17
CA VAL A 385 -7.46 -5.85 -39.73
C VAL A 385 -8.14 -6.91 -40.59
N ALA A 386 -8.56 -7.99 -39.96
CA ALA A 386 -9.42 -9.00 -40.57
C ALA A 386 -10.84 -8.82 -40.04
N GLN A 387 -11.81 -8.68 -40.93
CA GLN A 387 -13.21 -8.60 -40.57
C GLN A 387 -13.98 -9.69 -41.31
N TYR A 388 -14.85 -10.37 -40.58
CA TYR A 388 -15.78 -11.35 -41.12
C TYR A 388 -17.15 -11.10 -40.50
N GLY A 389 -18.18 -11.02 -41.32
CA GLY A 389 -19.53 -10.79 -40.84
C GLY A 389 -20.60 -11.42 -41.72
N LEU A 390 -21.77 -11.59 -41.13
CA LEU A 390 -22.95 -12.14 -41.76
C LEU A 390 -24.07 -11.13 -41.57
N THR A 391 -24.68 -10.71 -42.67
CA THR A 391 -25.84 -9.82 -42.63
C THR A 391 -27.10 -10.64 -42.91
N GLY A 392 -28.08 -10.51 -42.03
CA GLY A 392 -29.43 -11.01 -42.20
C GLY A 392 -30.40 -9.86 -42.32
N ILE A 393 -31.30 -9.97 -43.28
CA ILE A 393 -32.49 -9.11 -43.37
C ILE A 393 -33.72 -9.98 -43.15
N GLY A 394 -34.65 -9.46 -42.36
CA GLY A 394 -35.97 -10.05 -42.18
C GLY A 394 -37.00 -8.95 -41.92
N GLY A 395 -38.25 -9.36 -41.76
CA GLY A 395 -39.37 -8.43 -41.61
C GLY A 395 -40.48 -8.72 -42.60
N THR A 396 -41.61 -8.08 -42.37
CA THR A 396 -42.81 -8.28 -43.20
C THR A 396 -42.60 -7.63 -44.56
N GLN A 397 -42.62 -8.43 -45.62
CA GLN A 397 -42.52 -7.92 -46.98
C GLN A 397 -43.86 -7.33 -47.39
N LEU A 398 -43.85 -6.08 -47.83
CA LEU A 398 -45.01 -5.37 -48.35
C LEU A 398 -45.06 -5.57 -49.87
N LEU A 399 -45.99 -6.39 -50.37
CA LEU A 399 -46.21 -6.56 -51.80
C LEU A 399 -47.08 -5.38 -52.28
N LYS A 400 -46.55 -4.62 -53.24
CA LYS A 400 -47.18 -3.38 -53.71
C LYS A 400 -47.51 -3.45 -55.19
N THR A 401 -48.65 -2.90 -55.57
CA THR A 401 -49.03 -2.65 -56.96
C THR A 401 -49.09 -1.13 -57.17
N GLY A 402 -48.36 -0.63 -58.18
CA GLY A 402 -48.14 0.81 -58.42
C GLY A 402 -46.72 1.26 -58.05
N SER A 403 -46.16 2.23 -58.80
CA SER A 403 -44.72 2.55 -58.74
C SER A 403 -44.31 3.45 -57.56
N GLY A 404 -45.25 3.94 -56.76
CA GLY A 404 -44.95 4.91 -55.68
C GLY A 404 -44.41 6.25 -56.20
N LEU A 405 -44.52 6.49 -57.51
CA LEU A 405 -44.18 7.73 -58.19
C LEU A 405 -45.37 8.70 -58.14
N PRO A 406 -45.15 10.01 -58.29
CA PRO A 406 -46.24 10.98 -58.45
C PRO A 406 -47.24 10.50 -59.52
N GLY A 407 -48.51 10.35 -59.15
CA GLY A 407 -49.58 9.87 -60.05
C GLY A 407 -49.84 8.35 -60.06
N SER A 408 -49.05 7.54 -59.35
CA SER A 408 -49.32 6.10 -59.14
C SER A 408 -49.12 5.70 -57.66
N PRO A 409 -50.10 5.96 -56.78
CA PRO A 409 -49.96 5.65 -55.36
C PRO A 409 -49.70 4.15 -55.18
N ALA A 410 -48.63 3.81 -54.48
CA ALA A 410 -48.32 2.42 -54.17
C ALA A 410 -49.35 1.90 -53.16
N VAL A 411 -50.25 1.02 -53.61
CA VAL A 411 -51.21 0.34 -52.73
C VAL A 411 -50.60 -0.99 -52.29
N ILE A 412 -50.69 -1.29 -51.00
CA ILE A 412 -50.20 -2.55 -50.43
C ILE A 412 -51.25 -3.63 -50.75
N THR A 413 -50.91 -4.54 -51.66
CA THR A 413 -51.83 -5.56 -52.21
C THR A 413 -51.75 -6.89 -51.44
N GLY A 414 -50.71 -7.07 -50.62
CA GLY A 414 -50.55 -8.22 -49.72
C GLY A 414 -49.33 -8.08 -48.82
N THR A 415 -49.27 -8.88 -47.76
CA THR A 415 -48.11 -8.94 -46.85
C THR A 415 -47.63 -10.38 -46.75
N VAL A 416 -46.33 -10.61 -46.91
CA VAL A 416 -45.71 -11.89 -46.54
C VAL A 416 -45.19 -11.71 -45.10
N PRO A 417 -45.78 -12.41 -44.12
CA PRO A 417 -45.34 -12.31 -42.73
C PRO A 417 -43.88 -12.74 -42.62
N GLY A 418 -43.08 -11.87 -42.03
CA GLY A 418 -41.69 -12.16 -41.70
C GLY A 418 -41.32 -11.43 -40.41
N GLY A 419 -40.37 -11.99 -39.67
CA GLY A 419 -40.00 -11.53 -38.33
C GLY A 419 -38.51 -11.56 -38.04
N TYR A 420 -38.18 -11.42 -36.76
CA TYR A 420 -36.81 -11.49 -36.27
C TYR A 420 -36.17 -12.86 -36.52
N ALA A 421 -36.94 -13.95 -36.39
CA ALA A 421 -36.46 -15.30 -36.65
C ALA A 421 -36.03 -15.49 -38.11
N ASP A 422 -36.67 -14.80 -39.06
CA ASP A 422 -36.29 -14.83 -40.48
C ASP A 422 -35.02 -14.04 -40.75
N ALA A 423 -34.80 -12.92 -40.03
CA ALA A 423 -33.54 -12.19 -40.09
C ALA A 423 -32.38 -13.04 -39.55
N LEU A 424 -32.62 -13.78 -38.46
CA LEU A 424 -31.63 -14.66 -37.85
C LEU A 424 -31.35 -15.90 -38.70
N SER A 425 -32.38 -16.52 -39.28
CA SER A 425 -32.20 -17.66 -40.19
C SER A 425 -31.49 -17.24 -41.48
N SER A 426 -31.83 -16.08 -42.04
CA SER A 426 -31.13 -15.46 -43.20
C SER A 426 -29.64 -15.23 -42.92
N LEU A 427 -29.30 -14.84 -41.68
CA LEU A 427 -27.93 -14.65 -41.23
C LEU A 427 -27.15 -15.98 -41.17
N TRP A 428 -27.69 -17.02 -40.52
CA TRP A 428 -27.00 -18.30 -40.35
C TRP A 428 -27.00 -19.19 -41.59
N ASN A 429 -27.98 -19.02 -42.48
CA ASN A 429 -27.99 -19.66 -43.79
C ASN A 429 -26.94 -19.08 -44.73
N GLY A 430 -26.19 -18.06 -44.30
CA GLY A 430 -25.06 -17.50 -45.05
C GLY A 430 -25.48 -16.77 -46.32
N GLY A 431 -26.68 -16.16 -46.34
CA GLY A 431 -27.20 -15.50 -47.54
C GLY A 431 -26.35 -14.32 -48.00
N PHE A 432 -25.72 -13.59 -47.06
CA PHE A 432 -24.93 -12.39 -47.34
C PHE A 432 -23.68 -12.29 -46.46
N PRO A 433 -22.62 -13.09 -46.73
CA PRO A 433 -21.35 -12.98 -46.02
C PRO A 433 -20.57 -11.75 -46.51
N GLN A 434 -19.99 -11.02 -45.56
CA GLN A 434 -19.06 -9.92 -45.80
C GLN A 434 -17.71 -10.27 -45.16
N TRP A 435 -16.64 -10.13 -45.91
CA TRP A 435 -15.30 -10.32 -45.38
C TRP A 435 -14.34 -9.32 -46.00
N SER A 436 -13.41 -8.83 -45.21
CA SER A 436 -12.37 -7.91 -45.66
C SER A 436 -11.08 -8.15 -44.90
N PHE A 437 -9.97 -7.99 -45.63
CA PHE A 437 -8.65 -7.91 -45.06
C PHE A 437 -8.10 -6.54 -45.41
N THR A 438 -7.82 -5.73 -44.39
CA THR A 438 -7.34 -4.37 -44.55
C THR A 438 -5.97 -4.26 -43.91
N LEU A 439 -4.97 -3.83 -44.69
CA LEU A 439 -3.67 -3.46 -44.16
C LEU A 439 -3.62 -1.93 -44.10
N ASN A 440 -3.71 -1.38 -42.89
CA ASN A 440 -3.63 0.06 -42.67
C ASN A 440 -2.17 0.45 -42.49
N PHE A 441 -1.62 1.23 -43.42
CA PHE A 441 -0.28 1.81 -43.31
C PHE A 441 -0.39 3.31 -43.14
N SER A 442 0.13 3.83 -42.03
CA SER A 442 0.23 5.26 -41.77
C SER A 442 1.65 5.61 -41.36
N PHE A 443 2.29 6.46 -42.18
CA PHE A 443 3.60 7.00 -41.89
C PHE A 443 3.47 8.51 -41.66
N PRO A 444 3.66 8.99 -40.41
CA PRO A 444 3.69 10.42 -40.16
C PRO A 444 4.92 11.02 -40.85
N LEU A 445 4.70 11.74 -41.95
CA LEU A 445 5.76 12.45 -42.67
C LEU A 445 6.05 13.78 -41.96
N GLY A 446 7.13 13.83 -41.19
CA GLY A 446 7.67 15.06 -40.61
C GLY A 446 8.25 14.89 -39.21
N LEU A 447 9.37 15.58 -38.95
CA LEU A 447 9.87 15.82 -37.60
C LEU A 447 9.00 16.90 -36.96
N SER A 448 8.36 16.64 -35.84
CA SER A 448 8.28 17.71 -34.82
C SER A 448 7.76 17.23 -33.47
N ALA A 449 6.77 16.34 -33.40
CA ALA A 449 6.18 15.97 -32.11
C ALA A 449 6.79 14.70 -31.51
N GLN A 450 6.81 13.59 -32.27
CA GLN A 450 7.22 12.28 -31.75
C GLN A 450 8.74 12.21 -31.54
N GLU A 451 9.52 12.79 -32.46
CA GLU A 451 10.98 12.84 -32.30
C GLU A 451 11.41 13.78 -31.17
N ALA A 452 10.74 14.93 -31.01
CA ALA A 452 10.96 15.81 -29.86
C ALA A 452 10.58 15.11 -28.54
N ALA A 453 9.52 14.29 -28.53
CA ALA A 453 9.16 13.49 -27.37
C ALA A 453 10.24 12.45 -27.02
N VAL A 454 10.83 11.78 -28.02
CA VAL A 454 11.96 10.86 -27.82
C VAL A 454 13.20 11.60 -27.31
N ALA A 455 13.53 12.75 -27.90
CA ALA A 455 14.66 13.57 -27.45
C ALA A 455 14.46 14.03 -26.00
N ARG A 456 13.26 14.50 -25.65
CA ARG A 456 12.90 14.87 -24.27
C ARG A 456 13.02 13.70 -23.32
N ALA A 457 12.49 12.53 -23.67
CA ALA A 457 12.56 11.34 -22.82
C ALA A 457 13.99 10.82 -22.65
N ARG A 458 14.85 10.97 -23.67
CA ARG A 458 16.27 10.66 -23.55
C ARG A 458 16.98 11.62 -22.59
N VAL A 459 16.72 12.93 -22.68
CA VAL A 459 17.26 13.92 -21.73
C VAL A 459 16.74 13.62 -20.31
N GLN A 460 15.47 13.26 -20.17
CA GLN A 460 14.90 12.84 -18.89
C GLN A 460 15.59 11.60 -18.33
N LEU A 461 15.86 10.60 -19.16
CA LEU A 461 16.59 9.39 -18.75
C LEU A 461 18.00 9.74 -18.28
N ASN A 462 18.72 10.59 -19.02
CA ASN A 462 20.05 11.07 -18.61
C ASN A 462 19.97 11.83 -17.28
N GLN A 463 18.95 12.67 -17.08
CA GLN A 463 18.75 13.39 -15.81
C GLN A 463 18.57 12.42 -14.64
N VAL A 464 17.71 11.41 -14.76
CA VAL A 464 17.48 10.42 -13.69
C VAL A 464 18.69 9.50 -13.50
N GLN A 465 19.51 9.28 -14.53
CA GLN A 465 20.81 8.60 -14.38
C GLN A 465 21.82 9.44 -13.59
N GLU A 466 21.90 10.75 -13.80
CA GLU A 466 22.75 11.62 -12.98
C GLU A 466 22.25 11.70 -11.52
N GLN A 467 20.94 11.55 -11.28
CA GLN A 467 20.39 11.40 -9.92
C GLN A 467 20.93 10.17 -9.19
N ILE A 468 21.33 9.09 -9.89
CA ILE A 468 22.00 7.95 -9.26
C ILE A 468 23.33 8.40 -8.65
N LYS A 469 24.17 9.11 -9.40
CA LYS A 469 25.47 9.58 -8.90
C LYS A 469 25.31 10.56 -7.75
N GLN A 470 24.32 11.44 -7.82
CA GLN A 470 23.97 12.33 -6.72
C GLN A 470 23.54 11.54 -5.47
N ALA A 471 22.69 10.52 -5.64
CA ALA A 471 22.26 9.67 -4.54
C ALA A 471 23.46 8.90 -3.95
N GLU A 472 24.32 8.28 -4.76
CA GLU A 472 25.53 7.58 -4.28
C GLU A 472 26.45 8.50 -3.45
N LEU A 473 26.67 9.73 -3.90
CA LEU A 473 27.45 10.72 -3.15
C LEU A 473 26.76 11.11 -1.83
N GLN A 474 25.43 11.27 -1.84
CA GLN A 474 24.66 11.54 -0.63
C GLN A 474 24.77 10.37 0.36
N VAL A 475 24.64 9.13 -0.11
CA VAL A 475 24.80 7.92 0.72
C VAL A 475 26.17 7.89 1.38
N ALA A 476 27.23 8.08 0.60
CA ALA A 476 28.59 8.11 1.13
C ALA A 476 28.78 9.22 2.17
N THR A 477 28.20 10.41 1.93
CA THR A 477 28.27 11.55 2.85
C THR A 477 27.53 11.29 4.15
N ASP A 478 26.30 10.77 4.08
CA ASP A 478 25.46 10.48 5.26
C ASP A 478 26.12 9.43 6.16
N VAL A 479 26.64 8.34 5.58
CA VAL A 479 27.31 7.26 6.32
C VAL A 479 28.61 7.76 6.94
N THR A 480 29.39 8.56 6.20
CA THR A 480 30.63 9.15 6.71
C THR A 480 30.35 10.09 7.88
N SER A 481 29.35 10.96 7.74
CA SER A 481 28.94 11.87 8.82
C SER A 481 28.44 11.12 10.05
N ALA A 482 27.63 10.08 9.86
CA ALA A 482 27.15 9.24 10.96
C ALA A 482 28.30 8.50 11.66
N ALA A 483 29.27 7.95 10.93
CA ALA A 483 30.44 7.28 11.50
C ALA A 483 31.32 8.24 12.31
N ILE A 484 31.61 9.44 11.77
CA ILE A 484 32.34 10.49 12.50
C ILE A 484 31.58 10.88 13.77
N ASN A 485 30.24 11.01 13.70
CA ASN A 485 29.43 11.33 14.87
C ASN A 485 29.48 10.23 15.95
N VAL A 486 29.48 8.95 15.57
CA VAL A 486 29.67 7.83 16.52
C VAL A 486 31.03 7.94 17.21
N GLN A 487 32.10 8.24 16.48
CA GLN A 487 33.43 8.40 17.06
C GLN A 487 33.51 9.61 18.02
N ASN A 488 33.00 10.77 17.59
CA ASN A 488 32.98 11.98 18.42
C ASN A 488 32.16 11.78 19.71
N THR A 489 31.01 11.10 19.61
CA THR A 489 30.17 10.82 20.78
C THR A 489 30.81 9.78 21.70
N ALA A 490 31.57 8.80 21.18
CA ALA A 490 32.34 7.88 21.99
C ALA A 490 33.44 8.58 22.81
N GLU A 491 34.18 9.49 22.20
CA GLU A 491 35.18 10.31 22.91
C GLU A 491 34.52 11.24 23.95
N ALA A 492 33.35 11.82 23.63
CA ALA A 492 32.59 12.63 24.57
C ALA A 492 32.12 11.83 25.80
N VAL A 493 31.74 10.55 25.63
CA VAL A 493 31.42 9.66 26.77
C VAL A 493 32.63 9.45 27.66
N GLN A 494 33.79 9.15 27.09
CA GLN A 494 35.02 8.95 27.87
C GLN A 494 35.41 10.21 28.66
N ALA A 495 35.29 11.40 28.04
CA ALA A 495 35.54 12.67 28.70
C ALA A 495 34.53 12.96 29.82
N ALA A 496 33.24 12.67 29.60
CA ALA A 496 32.20 12.87 30.60
C ALA A 496 32.32 11.90 31.79
N GLN A 497 32.73 10.66 31.55
CA GLN A 497 33.06 9.68 32.59
C GLN A 497 34.21 10.17 33.48
N ALA A 498 35.32 10.59 32.88
CA ALA A 498 36.44 11.16 33.62
C ALA A 498 36.05 12.42 34.41
N ALA A 499 35.23 13.31 33.84
CA ALA A 499 34.73 14.49 34.53
C ALA A 499 33.86 14.14 35.74
N ARG A 500 33.00 13.11 35.62
CA ARG A 500 32.17 12.62 36.73
C ARG A 500 33.00 11.98 37.84
N GLU A 501 34.01 11.18 37.50
CA GLU A 501 34.92 10.58 38.48
C GLU A 501 35.70 11.66 39.26
N LEU A 502 36.23 12.67 38.56
CA LEU A 502 36.94 13.78 39.18
C LEU A 502 36.02 14.66 40.05
N ALA A 503 34.77 14.89 39.61
CA ALA A 503 33.78 15.60 40.41
C ALA A 503 33.39 14.83 41.68
N ASP A 504 33.34 13.51 41.63
CA ASP A 504 33.06 12.64 42.78
C ASP A 504 34.19 12.73 43.81
N GLN A 505 35.45 12.62 43.36
CA GLN A 505 36.63 12.81 44.21
C GLN A 505 36.68 14.22 44.83
N LYS A 506 36.34 15.25 44.07
CA LYS A 506 36.25 16.65 44.56
C LYS A 506 35.19 16.78 45.66
N LEU A 507 34.02 16.17 45.48
CA LEU A 507 32.98 16.17 46.51
C LEU A 507 33.45 15.49 47.80
N GLN A 508 34.05 14.30 47.70
CA GLN A 508 34.56 13.57 48.86
C GLN A 508 35.64 14.38 49.60
N ALA A 509 36.53 15.05 48.87
CA ALA A 509 37.56 15.90 49.44
C ALA A 509 36.97 17.13 50.16
N GLU A 510 35.98 17.81 49.57
CA GLU A 510 35.34 18.96 50.20
C GLU A 510 34.47 18.58 51.41
N GLN A 511 33.80 17.42 51.37
CA GLN A 511 33.10 16.86 52.54
C GLN A 511 34.06 16.59 53.69
N SER A 512 35.18 15.91 53.41
CA SER A 512 36.22 15.62 54.42
C SER A 512 36.79 16.91 55.04
N LYS A 513 37.07 17.93 54.22
CA LYS A 513 37.53 19.25 54.72
C LYS A 513 36.46 19.96 55.53
N PHE A 514 35.19 19.87 55.16
CA PHE A 514 34.08 20.49 55.88
C PHE A 514 33.86 19.86 57.26
N GLU A 515 34.02 18.54 57.36
CA GLU A 515 33.93 17.81 58.64
C GLU A 515 34.99 18.28 59.65
N VAL A 516 36.20 18.62 59.19
CA VAL A 516 37.27 19.16 60.04
C VAL A 516 37.27 20.70 60.13
N GLY A 517 36.25 21.38 59.60
CA GLY A 517 36.12 22.84 59.67
C GLY A 517 37.04 23.64 58.73
N MET A 518 37.69 22.99 57.76
CA MET A 518 38.60 23.60 56.78
C MET A 518 37.92 24.00 55.46
N SER A 519 36.63 23.69 55.28
CA SER A 519 35.82 24.11 54.13
C SER A 519 34.51 24.74 54.59
N THR A 520 33.79 25.38 53.67
CA THR A 520 32.53 26.07 53.94
C THR A 520 31.37 25.33 53.29
N ASN A 521 30.15 25.56 53.80
CA ASN A 521 28.93 25.00 53.23
C ASN A 521 28.79 25.34 51.74
N TYR A 522 29.21 26.54 51.34
CA TYR A 522 29.21 26.98 49.95
C TYR A 522 30.03 26.04 49.04
N PHE A 523 31.24 25.63 49.46
CA PHE A 523 32.10 24.74 48.65
C PHE A 523 31.56 23.32 48.55
N VAL A 524 30.93 22.79 49.62
CA VAL A 524 30.28 21.48 49.59
C VAL A 524 29.08 21.50 48.65
N VAL A 525 28.20 22.51 48.76
CA VAL A 525 27.05 22.68 47.85
C VAL A 525 27.52 22.83 46.39
N GLN A 526 28.58 23.61 46.17
CA GLN A 526 29.16 23.78 44.85
C GLN A 526 29.68 22.44 44.29
N ALA A 527 30.41 21.66 45.08
CA ALA A 527 30.90 20.34 44.65
C ALA A 527 29.76 19.33 44.40
N GLN A 528 28.68 19.37 45.20
CA GLN A 528 27.48 18.55 44.98
C GLN A 528 26.79 18.92 43.67
N ARG A 529 26.70 20.22 43.37
CA ARG A 529 26.18 20.72 42.09
C ARG A 529 27.03 20.26 40.92
N ASP A 530 28.34 20.43 41.00
CA ASP A 530 29.28 20.02 39.97
C ASP A 530 29.15 18.50 39.68
N LEU A 531 29.02 17.67 40.72
CA LEU A 531 28.82 16.22 40.56
C LEU A 531 27.46 15.88 39.92
N ALA A 532 26.38 16.52 40.35
CA ALA A 532 25.05 16.30 39.77
C ALA A 532 25.02 16.69 38.28
N ASP A 533 25.66 17.81 37.93
CA ASP A 533 25.77 18.27 36.55
C ASP A 533 26.65 17.33 35.72
N ALA A 534 27.77 16.84 36.28
CA ALA A 534 28.65 15.87 35.64
C ALA A 534 27.96 14.51 35.40
N ARG A 535 27.17 14.01 36.37
CA ARG A 535 26.37 12.78 36.21
C ARG A 535 25.32 12.92 35.11
N ASN A 536 24.61 14.04 35.06
CA ASN A 536 23.65 14.30 33.97
C ASN A 536 24.35 14.45 32.61
N SER A 537 25.54 15.04 32.57
CA SER A 537 26.36 15.15 31.35
C SER A 537 26.83 13.77 30.85
N GLU A 538 27.29 12.90 31.75
CA GLU A 538 27.65 11.49 31.45
C GLU A 538 26.46 10.74 30.85
N LEU A 539 25.30 10.79 31.50
CA LEU A 539 24.06 10.17 31.00
C LEU A 539 23.68 10.73 29.62
N GLY A 540 23.77 12.04 29.44
CA GLY A 540 23.50 12.70 28.15
C GLY A 540 24.48 12.27 27.05
N ALA A 541 25.76 12.09 27.36
CA ALA A 541 26.77 11.64 26.42
C ALA A 541 26.52 10.18 25.99
N ILE A 542 26.22 9.27 26.93
CA ILE A 542 25.93 7.87 26.62
C ILE A 542 24.66 7.76 25.76
N ARG A 543 23.63 8.56 26.07
CA ARG A 543 22.42 8.66 25.23
C ARG A 543 22.76 9.06 23.80
N ASN A 544 23.55 10.12 23.64
CA ASN A 544 23.91 10.63 22.32
C ASN A 544 24.72 9.60 21.53
N TYR A 545 25.62 8.85 22.19
CA TYR A 545 26.36 7.74 21.58
C TYR A 545 25.43 6.63 21.10
N ARG A 546 24.47 6.19 21.94
CA ARG A 546 23.47 5.17 21.55
C ARG A 546 22.61 5.62 20.38
N LYS A 547 22.19 6.89 20.35
CA LYS A 547 21.44 7.45 19.21
C LYS A 547 22.29 7.55 17.95
N ALA A 548 23.58 7.89 18.07
CA ALA A 548 24.50 7.90 16.94
C ALA A 548 24.70 6.51 16.33
N LEU A 549 24.77 5.45 17.15
CA LEU A 549 24.80 4.06 16.67
C LEU A 549 23.52 3.67 15.92
N VAL A 550 22.35 3.99 16.50
CA VAL A 550 21.05 3.75 15.84
C VAL A 550 20.97 4.46 14.49
N GLU A 551 21.48 5.68 14.40
CA GLU A 551 21.51 6.47 13.16
C GLU A 551 22.50 5.89 12.12
N LEU A 552 23.67 5.43 12.56
CA LEU A 552 24.62 4.74 11.68
C LEU A 552 24.01 3.46 11.10
N GLU A 553 23.36 2.64 11.94
CA GLU A 553 22.66 1.43 11.48
C GLU A 553 21.51 1.75 10.53
N ARG A 554 20.76 2.82 10.80
CA ARG A 554 19.68 3.31 9.91
C ARG A 554 20.22 3.66 8.53
N ASN A 555 21.33 4.40 8.49
CA ASN A 555 21.96 4.85 7.23
C ASN A 555 22.65 3.71 6.46
N GLN A 556 23.03 2.63 7.14
CA GLN A 556 23.53 1.39 6.51
C GLN A 556 22.41 0.39 6.19
N GLN A 557 21.19 0.61 6.71
CA GLN A 557 20.04 -0.29 6.62
C GLN A 557 20.23 -1.68 7.26
N THR A 558 21.13 -1.79 8.24
CA THR A 558 21.42 -3.05 8.96
C THR A 558 20.39 -3.38 10.04
N THR A 559 19.47 -2.46 10.34
CA THR A 559 18.51 -2.56 11.45
C THR A 559 17.62 -3.81 11.37
N LEU A 560 17.29 -4.29 10.16
CA LEU A 560 16.45 -5.48 9.97
C LEU A 560 17.24 -6.80 10.08
N GLN A 561 18.49 -6.80 9.59
CA GLN A 561 19.36 -7.97 9.63
C GLN A 561 19.92 -8.20 11.04
N SER A 562 20.28 -7.14 11.77
CA SER A 562 20.80 -7.24 13.14
C SER A 562 19.78 -7.80 14.13
N LEU A 563 18.49 -7.63 13.85
CA LEU A 563 17.39 -8.14 14.68
C LEU A 563 16.91 -9.56 14.28
N ASN A 564 17.54 -10.23 13.30
CA ASN A 564 17.04 -11.49 12.71
C ASN A 564 15.55 -11.43 12.28
N ILE A 565 15.06 -10.25 11.92
CA ILE A 565 13.66 -10.07 11.51
C ILE A 565 13.57 -10.44 10.04
N THR A 566 13.31 -11.72 9.80
CA THR A 566 12.91 -12.19 8.47
C THR A 566 11.50 -11.67 8.23
N ILE A 567 11.36 -10.64 7.39
CA ILE A 567 10.06 -10.26 6.84
C ILE A 567 9.57 -11.48 6.07
N LEU A 568 8.68 -12.26 6.68
CA LEU A 568 8.00 -13.36 6.01
C LEU A 568 7.22 -12.75 4.86
N ASN A 569 7.76 -12.86 3.65
CA ASN A 569 7.01 -12.68 2.41
C ASN A 569 5.82 -13.65 2.48
N SER A 570 4.65 -13.14 2.82
CA SER A 570 3.40 -13.89 2.79
C SER A 570 2.93 -14.02 1.34
N LEU A 571 3.68 -14.74 0.50
CA LEU A 571 3.21 -15.21 -0.81
C LEU A 571 3.79 -16.61 -1.03
N GLY A 572 2.87 -17.57 -1.11
CA GLY A 572 3.14 -19.00 -1.04
C GLY A 572 4.07 -19.54 -2.13
N SER A 573 4.92 -20.47 -1.71
CA SER A 573 5.38 -21.57 -2.54
C SER A 573 4.70 -22.85 -2.05
N GLY A 574 4.26 -23.65 -3.01
CA GLY A 574 3.30 -24.72 -2.84
C GLY A 574 3.76 -25.89 -1.96
N ALA A 575 2.74 -26.61 -1.54
CA ALA A 575 2.75 -27.93 -0.93
C ALA A 575 3.96 -28.80 -1.26
N SER A 576 4.58 -29.33 -0.21
CA SER A 576 5.11 -30.69 -0.26
C SER A 576 4.62 -31.46 0.96
N VAL A 577 4.15 -32.67 0.66
CA VAL A 577 3.43 -33.60 1.52
C VAL A 577 4.38 -34.14 2.59
N GLY A 578 4.05 -33.91 3.87
CA GLY A 578 4.66 -34.58 5.00
C GLY A 578 3.69 -35.61 5.58
N SER A 579 3.82 -36.87 5.16
CA SER A 579 3.12 -38.01 5.75
C SER A 579 3.62 -38.28 7.17
N GLY A 580 2.80 -37.98 8.18
CA GLY A 580 3.00 -38.38 9.56
C GLY A 580 1.77 -39.14 10.06
N ALA A 581 1.77 -40.46 9.91
CA ALA A 581 0.72 -41.32 10.43
C ALA A 581 0.77 -41.34 11.96
N ALA A 582 -0.35 -40.95 12.57
CA ALA A 582 -0.61 -41.06 13.99
C ALA A 582 -0.75 -42.53 14.41
N ALA A 583 0.04 -42.97 15.39
CA ALA A 583 -0.22 -44.16 16.17
C ALA A 583 -0.80 -43.72 17.52
N THR A 584 -2.12 -43.71 17.63
CA THR A 584 -2.83 -43.57 18.90
C THR A 584 -2.90 -44.94 19.59
N ALA A 585 -2.34 -44.97 20.80
CA ALA A 585 -2.45 -46.05 21.74
C ALA A 585 -3.90 -46.23 22.20
N ALA A 586 -4.39 -47.46 22.21
CA ALA A 586 -5.57 -47.88 22.95
C ALA A 586 -5.19 -49.09 23.81
N THR A 587 -4.94 -48.83 25.09
CA THR A 587 -4.85 -49.80 26.17
C THR A 587 -6.22 -49.91 26.83
N ALA A 588 -6.86 -51.08 26.75
CA ALA A 588 -7.83 -51.52 27.74
C ALA A 588 -7.83 -53.05 27.81
N ALA A 589 -7.60 -53.53 29.01
CA ALA A 589 -7.39 -54.92 29.41
C ALA A 589 -8.69 -55.74 29.45
N GLY A 590 -8.56 -57.07 29.46
CA GLY A 590 -9.60 -57.93 30.04
C GLY A 590 -9.79 -59.33 29.47
N ALA A 591 -8.85 -60.22 29.80
CA ALA A 591 -9.09 -61.59 30.29
C ALA A 591 -9.79 -62.67 29.44
N LEU A 592 -9.28 -63.90 29.65
CA LEU A 592 -9.88 -65.24 29.47
C LEU A 592 -9.66 -65.97 28.13
N GLY A 593 -8.74 -66.94 28.18
CA GLY A 593 -9.14 -68.35 28.04
C GLY A 593 -8.97 -69.02 26.67
N GLY A 594 -7.94 -69.86 26.56
CA GLY A 594 -8.10 -71.25 26.10
C GLY A 594 -8.13 -71.55 24.59
N GLY A 595 -7.07 -72.22 24.13
CA GLY A 595 -7.20 -73.47 23.39
C GLY A 595 -7.31 -73.44 21.86
N GLY A 596 -6.31 -74.03 21.20
CA GLY A 596 -6.57 -75.11 20.24
C GLY A 596 -6.74 -74.78 18.75
N THR A 597 -5.72 -75.20 17.99
CA THR A 597 -5.82 -76.02 16.76
C THR A 597 -6.43 -75.46 15.47
N THR A 598 -5.53 -75.34 14.47
CA THR A 598 -5.64 -75.80 13.05
C THR A 598 -6.83 -75.41 12.17
N GLY A 599 -6.50 -74.90 10.98
CA GLY A 599 -7.05 -75.49 9.75
C GLY A 599 -7.57 -74.51 8.70
N ARG A 600 -6.75 -74.41 7.63
CA ARG A 600 -7.02 -73.92 6.26
C ARG A 600 -7.02 -72.43 5.99
#